data_AF-A0A8J4SZB9-F1
#
_entry.id   AF-A0A8J4SZB9-F1
#
_cell.length_a   1.000
_cell.length_b   1.000
_cell.length_c   1.000
_cell.angle_alpha   90.00
_cell.angle_beta   90.00
_cell.angle_gamma   90.00
#
_symmetry.space_group_name_H-M   'P 1'
#
loop_
_entity.id
_entity.type
_entity.pdbx_description
1 polymer ?
#
loop_
_entity_poly.entity_id
_entity_poly.type
_entity_poly.pdbx_seq_one_letter_code
_entity_poly.pdbx_strand_id
1 'polypeptide(L)'
;MKSSVFPGPTITDGYTFEDFYKMATCVKFDKRSYCTPSCVSVRALQKSDSVQSGCRVYFISCPRCEHSIRLSPTLFCCDISECDPSDEELSWSPLVPEDFGVGRCSVSLAESLLRERMRVSATGVTDYEVNESGRMVIIACGQMFCAIDRSTTLHHSEVLDPSEAQVVHPLQPKICPINEDLVACVSNGQLVVGNAQTNTWVPLTNFPTDGKFLRLNSNLYNRGLESLPLAPLRNLPACDLRETSC
;
A
#
# COMPACT_ATOMS: atom_id res chain seq x y z
N MET A 1 -8.73 15.80 -61.08
CA MET A 1 -9.95 15.21 -60.50
C MET A 1 -9.79 13.70 -60.47
N LYS A 2 -9.44 13.12 -59.31
CA LYS A 2 -9.37 11.67 -59.11
C LYS A 2 -10.67 11.23 -58.44
N SER A 3 -11.41 10.36 -59.13
CA SER A 3 -12.67 9.75 -58.69
C SER A 3 -12.45 8.90 -57.43
N SER A 4 -13.13 9.24 -56.34
CA SER A 4 -13.22 8.44 -55.13
C SER A 4 -14.20 7.27 -55.36
N VAL A 5 -13.68 6.06 -55.45
CA VAL A 5 -14.47 4.83 -55.37
C VAL A 5 -14.83 4.61 -53.91
N PHE A 6 -16.10 4.77 -53.55
CA PHE A 6 -16.61 4.35 -52.24
C PHE A 6 -16.64 2.81 -52.21
N PRO A 7 -16.05 2.15 -51.21
CA PRO A 7 -16.25 0.72 -51.05
C PRO A 7 -17.72 0.47 -50.69
N GLY A 8 -18.37 -0.43 -51.44
CA GLY A 8 -19.73 -0.87 -51.17
C GLY A 8 -19.87 -1.52 -49.78
N PRO A 9 -21.12 -1.76 -49.32
CA PRO A 9 -21.36 -2.33 -48.00
C PRO A 9 -20.69 -3.70 -47.89
N THR A 10 -19.75 -3.81 -46.96
CA THR A 10 -19.17 -5.10 -46.58
C THR A 10 -20.27 -5.96 -45.99
N ILE A 11 -20.63 -7.02 -46.71
CA ILE A 11 -21.47 -8.11 -46.20
C ILE A 11 -20.68 -8.72 -45.04
N THR A 12 -21.05 -8.36 -43.81
CA THR A 12 -20.55 -9.05 -42.63
C THR A 12 -21.28 -10.38 -42.59
N ASP A 13 -20.61 -11.46 -43.00
CA ASP A 13 -21.00 -12.80 -42.56
C ASP A 13 -21.19 -12.72 -41.04
N GLY A 14 -22.37 -13.14 -40.58
CA GLY A 14 -22.80 -12.91 -39.22
C GLY A 14 -21.82 -13.54 -38.23
N TYR A 15 -21.06 -12.72 -37.52
CA TYR A 15 -20.23 -13.18 -36.41
C TYR A 15 -21.11 -13.89 -35.38
N THR A 16 -20.81 -15.15 -35.09
CA THR A 16 -21.49 -15.88 -34.02
C THR A 16 -20.90 -15.51 -32.66
N PHE A 17 -21.62 -15.80 -31.58
CA PHE A 17 -21.08 -15.69 -30.22
C PHE A 17 -19.83 -16.57 -30.03
N GLU A 18 -19.77 -17.72 -30.70
CA GLU A 18 -18.61 -18.62 -30.65
C GLU A 18 -17.38 -17.98 -31.29
N ASP A 19 -17.55 -17.29 -32.42
CA ASP A 19 -16.46 -16.56 -33.09
C ASP A 19 -15.96 -15.40 -32.23
N PHE A 20 -16.89 -14.64 -31.63
CA PHE A 20 -16.54 -13.59 -30.67
C PHE A 20 -15.78 -14.16 -29.46
N TYR A 21 -16.28 -15.24 -28.85
CA TYR A 21 -15.64 -15.85 -27.68
C TYR A 21 -14.24 -16.37 -28.01
N LYS A 22 -14.06 -17.08 -29.13
CA LYS A 22 -12.74 -17.53 -29.60
C LYS A 22 -11.80 -16.35 -29.78
N MET A 23 -12.22 -15.32 -30.51
CA MET A 23 -11.42 -14.11 -30.71
C MET A 23 -11.08 -13.41 -29.39
N ALA A 24 -12.06 -13.23 -28.49
CA ALA A 24 -11.85 -12.62 -27.18
C ALA A 24 -10.86 -13.41 -26.30
N THR A 25 -10.85 -14.75 -26.38
CA THR A 25 -9.87 -15.59 -25.67
C THR A 25 -8.47 -15.53 -26.29
N CYS A 26 -8.36 -15.25 -27.59
CA CYS A 26 -7.10 -15.08 -28.31
C CYS A 26 -6.50 -13.69 -28.11
N VAL A 27 -7.33 -12.66 -27.94
CA VAL A 27 -6.90 -11.30 -27.59
C VAL A 27 -6.52 -11.28 -26.11
N LYS A 28 -5.32 -11.79 -25.81
CA LYS A 28 -4.70 -11.54 -24.51
C LYS A 28 -4.14 -10.13 -24.55
N PHE A 29 -4.64 -9.25 -23.68
CA PHE A 29 -3.97 -8.00 -23.40
C PHE A 29 -2.52 -8.30 -23.03
N ASP A 30 -1.58 -7.59 -23.65
CA ASP A 30 -0.16 -7.78 -23.39
C ASP A 30 0.10 -7.60 -21.89
N LYS A 31 0.73 -8.60 -21.27
CA LYS A 31 1.04 -8.61 -19.83
C LYS A 31 1.97 -7.45 -19.44
N ARG A 32 2.62 -6.82 -20.42
CA ARG A 32 3.49 -5.66 -20.24
C ARG A 32 2.77 -4.40 -19.76
N SER A 33 1.45 -4.33 -19.84
CA SER A 33 0.66 -3.15 -19.43
C SER A 33 0.62 -2.90 -17.91
N TYR A 34 1.11 -3.82 -17.06
CA TYR A 34 0.92 -3.76 -15.60
C TYR A 34 2.16 -3.40 -14.78
N CYS A 35 3.26 -2.99 -15.43
CA CYS A 35 4.53 -2.72 -14.74
C CYS A 35 4.72 -1.27 -14.29
N THR A 36 3.64 -0.47 -14.19
CA THR A 36 3.72 0.91 -13.71
C THR A 36 3.90 0.94 -12.19
N PRO A 37 4.97 1.55 -11.66
CA PRO A 37 5.13 1.75 -10.22
C PRO A 37 3.96 2.50 -9.61
N SER A 38 3.54 2.06 -8.43
CA SER A 38 2.48 2.66 -7.63
C SER A 38 2.93 2.77 -6.17
N CYS A 39 2.22 3.58 -5.36
CA CYS A 39 2.53 3.81 -3.95
C CYS A 39 4.02 4.12 -3.75
N VAL A 40 4.50 5.24 -4.30
CA VAL A 40 5.95 5.56 -4.28
C VAL A 40 6.32 6.25 -2.98
N SER A 41 7.41 5.83 -2.34
CA SER A 41 8.00 6.52 -1.18
C SER A 41 9.49 6.72 -1.38
N VAL A 42 10.03 7.80 -0.83
CA VAL A 42 11.44 8.16 -0.96
C VAL A 42 12.05 8.30 0.42
N ARG A 43 13.18 7.62 0.65
CA ARG A 43 13.99 7.72 1.87
C ARG A 43 15.37 8.26 1.51
N ALA A 44 15.78 9.35 2.16
CA ALA A 44 17.14 9.87 2.00
C ALA A 44 18.16 8.88 2.61
N LEU A 45 19.27 8.64 1.92
CA LEU A 45 20.38 7.85 2.45
C LEU A 45 21.38 8.80 3.12
N GLN A 46 21.96 8.39 4.25
CA GLN A 46 22.90 9.25 4.98
C GLN A 46 24.21 9.43 4.20
N LYS A 47 24.72 10.66 4.19
CA LYS A 47 26.08 10.97 3.75
C LYS A 47 27.07 10.34 4.73
N SER A 48 27.77 9.28 4.32
CA SER A 48 29.09 9.02 4.90
C SER A 48 30.07 10.08 4.41
N ASP A 49 31.12 10.37 5.19
CA ASP A 49 32.10 11.46 4.96
C ASP A 49 32.84 11.40 3.60
N SER A 50 32.60 10.36 2.79
CA SER A 50 33.06 10.28 1.42
C SER A 50 32.06 9.51 0.54
N VAL A 51 31.52 10.25 -0.44
CA VAL A 51 30.92 9.79 -1.72
C VAL A 51 29.40 9.53 -1.73
N GLN A 52 28.72 10.37 -2.54
CA GLN A 52 27.36 10.27 -3.10
C GLN A 52 26.17 10.55 -2.17
N SER A 53 25.54 11.72 -2.38
CA SER A 53 24.16 11.96 -1.97
C SER A 53 23.23 11.09 -2.83
N GLY A 54 22.27 10.44 -2.21
CA GLY A 54 21.27 9.68 -2.94
C GLY A 54 20.04 9.38 -2.10
N CYS A 55 19.06 8.77 -2.72
CA CYS A 55 17.85 8.32 -2.07
C CYS A 55 17.50 6.89 -2.49
N ARG A 56 16.82 6.20 -1.58
CA ARG A 56 16.16 4.94 -1.88
C ARG A 56 14.70 5.20 -2.18
N VAL A 57 14.24 4.68 -3.31
CA VAL A 57 12.84 4.75 -3.73
C VAL A 57 12.20 3.39 -3.54
N TYR A 58 11.05 3.37 -2.88
CA TYR A 58 10.20 2.20 -2.67
C TYR A 58 8.96 2.33 -3.52
N PHE A 59 8.44 1.22 -4.05
CA PHE A 59 7.20 1.22 -4.83
C PHE A 59 6.62 -0.19 -4.97
N ILE A 60 5.31 -0.26 -5.21
CA ILE A 60 4.61 -1.49 -5.57
C ILE A 60 4.54 -1.59 -7.09
N SER A 61 4.92 -2.72 -7.66
CA SER A 61 4.74 -3.02 -9.08
C SER A 61 4.57 -4.52 -9.34
N CYS A 62 4.15 -4.89 -10.54
CA CYS A 62 4.16 -6.29 -10.97
C CYS A 62 5.58 -6.67 -11.42
N PRO A 63 6.05 -7.90 -11.12
CA PRO A 63 7.30 -8.42 -11.66
C PRO A 63 7.32 -8.38 -13.19
N ARG A 64 8.43 -7.90 -13.77
CA ARG A 64 8.61 -7.75 -15.23
C ARG A 64 8.96 -9.06 -15.95
N CYS A 65 9.20 -10.16 -15.22
CA CYS A 65 9.76 -11.39 -15.78
C CYS A 65 8.69 -12.29 -16.40
N GLU A 66 8.93 -12.75 -17.64
CA GLU A 66 8.05 -13.67 -18.36
C GLU A 66 8.00 -15.08 -17.74
N HIS A 67 9.02 -15.45 -16.94
CA HIS A 67 9.09 -16.74 -16.24
C HIS A 67 8.38 -16.75 -14.89
N SER A 68 8.04 -15.57 -14.34
CA SER A 68 7.24 -15.51 -13.13
C SER A 68 5.82 -15.94 -13.45
N ILE A 69 5.42 -17.09 -12.90
CA ILE A 69 4.11 -17.70 -13.13
C ILE A 69 2.97 -16.76 -12.64
N ARG A 70 3.29 -15.77 -11.79
CA ARG A 70 2.33 -14.86 -11.16
C ARG A 70 2.69 -13.39 -11.39
N LEU A 71 1.66 -12.61 -11.74
CA LEU A 71 1.70 -11.14 -11.91
C LEU A 71 1.20 -10.42 -10.65
N SER A 72 1.41 -11.02 -9.48
CA SER A 72 0.97 -10.41 -8.21
C SER A 72 1.88 -9.22 -7.89
N PRO A 73 1.36 -8.02 -7.60
CA PRO A 73 2.20 -6.91 -7.21
C PRO A 73 2.98 -7.22 -5.95
N THR A 74 4.21 -6.74 -5.94
CA THR A 74 5.15 -6.90 -4.84
C THR A 74 5.89 -5.59 -4.58
N LEU A 75 6.58 -5.52 -3.46
CA LEU A 75 7.36 -4.36 -3.04
C LEU A 75 8.75 -4.41 -3.66
N PHE A 76 9.13 -3.35 -4.36
CA PHE A 76 10.45 -3.15 -4.93
C PHE A 76 11.13 -1.93 -4.31
N CYS A 77 12.45 -1.89 -4.44
CA CYS A 77 13.21 -0.66 -4.31
C CYS A 77 14.20 -0.45 -5.46
N CYS A 78 14.60 0.79 -5.63
CA CYS A 78 15.79 1.17 -6.39
C CYS A 78 16.50 2.34 -5.69
N ASP A 79 17.78 2.49 -5.98
CA ASP A 79 18.62 3.54 -5.43
C ASP A 79 18.93 4.57 -6.52
N ILE A 80 18.83 5.86 -6.19
CA ILE A 80 19.11 6.98 -7.09
C ILE A 80 20.26 7.79 -6.51
N SER A 81 21.30 7.98 -7.30
CA SER A 81 22.49 8.76 -6.95
C SER A 81 22.48 10.10 -7.68
N GLU A 82 22.80 11.19 -6.99
CA GLU A 82 22.96 12.51 -7.64
C GLU A 82 24.19 12.56 -8.56
N CYS A 83 25.18 11.68 -8.35
CA CYS A 83 26.44 11.70 -9.09
C CYS A 83 26.48 10.76 -10.29
N ASP A 84 25.42 9.99 -10.52
CA ASP A 84 25.30 9.09 -11.67
C ASP A 84 24.07 9.46 -12.51
N PRO A 85 24.16 10.55 -13.31
CA PRO A 85 23.08 10.99 -14.18
C PRO A 85 23.01 10.13 -15.45
N SER A 86 23.21 8.82 -15.34
CA SER A 86 23.11 7.93 -16.48
C SER A 86 21.65 7.85 -16.96
N ASP A 87 21.46 7.86 -18.28
CA ASP A 87 20.18 7.52 -18.91
C ASP A 87 19.89 6.00 -18.84
N GLU A 88 20.63 5.26 -18.00
CA GLU A 88 20.44 3.83 -17.81
C GLU A 88 19.16 3.55 -17.04
N GLU A 89 18.54 2.41 -17.35
CA GLU A 89 17.33 1.98 -16.69
C GLU A 89 17.62 1.62 -15.23
N LEU A 90 16.88 2.24 -14.30
CA LEU A 90 17.02 1.97 -12.87
C LEU A 90 16.79 0.47 -12.57
N SER A 91 17.73 -0.14 -11.86
CA SER A 91 17.63 -1.54 -11.44
C SER A 91 16.63 -1.71 -10.30
N TRP A 92 15.58 -2.49 -10.54
CA TRP A 92 14.55 -2.77 -9.55
C TRP A 92 14.90 -4.03 -8.78
N SER A 93 14.99 -3.92 -7.45
CA SER A 93 15.27 -5.04 -6.56
C SER A 93 14.02 -5.38 -5.73
N PRO A 94 13.55 -6.65 -5.72
CA PRO A 94 12.43 -7.04 -4.87
C PRO A 94 12.84 -6.99 -3.39
N LEU A 95 11.97 -6.46 -2.54
CA LEU A 95 12.21 -6.32 -1.10
C LEU A 95 11.57 -7.43 -0.26
N VAL A 96 10.70 -8.25 -0.85
CA VAL A 96 10.07 -9.38 -0.17
C VAL A 96 10.26 -10.65 -1.01
N PRO A 97 10.20 -11.85 -0.39
CA PRO A 97 10.32 -13.12 -1.11
C PRO A 97 9.29 -13.25 -2.26
N GLU A 98 9.62 -14.04 -3.29
CA GLU A 98 8.72 -14.24 -4.44
C GLU A 98 7.41 -14.96 -4.05
N ASP A 99 7.45 -15.79 -3.01
CA ASP A 99 6.31 -16.51 -2.45
C ASP A 99 5.59 -15.73 -1.33
N PHE A 100 5.92 -14.45 -1.13
CA PHE A 100 5.34 -13.62 -0.10
C PHE A 100 3.81 -13.52 -0.24
N GLY A 101 3.09 -13.99 0.77
CA GLY A 101 1.62 -14.00 0.79
C GLY A 101 0.97 -15.03 -0.15
N VAL A 102 1.74 -15.92 -0.80
CA VAL A 102 1.17 -16.95 -1.69
C VAL A 102 0.31 -17.93 -0.90
N GLY A 103 -0.90 -18.20 -1.40
CA GLY A 103 -1.85 -19.14 -0.79
C GLY A 103 -2.59 -18.57 0.43
N ARG A 104 -2.27 -17.35 0.85
CA ARG A 104 -2.99 -16.62 1.90
C ARG A 104 -3.89 -15.61 1.19
N CYS A 105 -5.21 -15.78 1.28
CA CYS A 105 -6.17 -14.82 0.75
C CYS A 105 -7.45 -14.90 1.57
N SER A 106 -7.44 -14.24 2.72
CA SER A 106 -8.66 -13.96 3.49
C SER A 106 -8.93 -12.46 3.40
N VAL A 107 -9.28 -11.99 2.20
CA VAL A 107 -9.66 -10.60 1.98
C VAL A 107 -10.99 -10.36 2.70
N SER A 108 -11.00 -9.45 3.67
CA SER A 108 -12.23 -9.11 4.39
C SER A 108 -13.19 -8.30 3.50
N LEU A 109 -14.47 -8.22 3.88
CA LEU A 109 -15.42 -7.32 3.19
C LEU A 109 -14.93 -5.86 3.24
N ALA A 110 -14.45 -5.41 4.39
CA ALA A 110 -13.97 -4.04 4.55
C ALA A 110 -12.75 -3.75 3.65
N GLU A 111 -11.82 -4.71 3.54
CA GLU A 111 -10.69 -4.62 2.62
C GLU A 111 -11.13 -4.64 1.16
N SER A 112 -12.09 -5.50 0.80
CA SER A 112 -12.66 -5.55 -0.56
C SER A 112 -13.27 -4.21 -0.96
N LEU A 113 -14.06 -3.61 -0.07
CA LEU A 113 -14.66 -2.30 -0.29
C LEU A 113 -13.60 -1.20 -0.38
N LEU A 114 -12.54 -1.26 0.44
CA LEU A 114 -11.44 -0.30 0.35
C LEU A 114 -10.71 -0.42 -1.00
N ARG A 115 -10.43 -1.64 -1.45
CA ARG A 115 -9.80 -1.91 -2.76
C ARG A 115 -10.65 -1.37 -3.91
N GLU A 116 -11.97 -1.55 -3.87
CA GLU A 116 -12.89 -0.96 -4.85
C GLU A 116 -12.81 0.57 -4.86
N ARG A 117 -12.82 1.21 -3.68
CA ARG A 117 -12.71 2.68 -3.56
C ARG A 117 -11.38 3.22 -4.06
N MET A 118 -10.29 2.50 -3.80
CA MET A 118 -8.95 2.85 -4.25
C MET A 118 -8.67 2.41 -5.69
N ARG A 119 -9.60 1.69 -6.33
CA ARG A 119 -9.43 1.06 -7.65
C ARG A 119 -8.20 0.14 -7.74
N VAL A 120 -7.91 -0.58 -6.65
CA VAL A 120 -6.82 -1.55 -6.57
C VAL A 120 -7.39 -2.94 -6.85
N SER A 121 -7.12 -3.49 -8.03
CA SER A 121 -7.67 -4.78 -8.47
C SER A 121 -6.73 -5.97 -8.23
N ALA A 122 -5.56 -5.74 -7.67
CA ALA A 122 -4.48 -6.72 -7.66
C ALA A 122 -4.38 -7.53 -6.36
N THR A 123 -3.91 -8.76 -6.50
CA THR A 123 -3.64 -9.70 -5.40
C THR A 123 -2.14 -9.69 -5.10
N GLY A 124 -1.73 -9.47 -3.85
CA GLY A 124 -0.31 -9.39 -3.46
C GLY A 124 -0.11 -8.32 -2.40
N VAL A 125 1.01 -7.60 -2.48
CA VAL A 125 1.25 -6.38 -1.69
C VAL A 125 0.33 -5.29 -2.22
N THR A 126 -0.52 -4.74 -1.35
CA THR A 126 -1.52 -3.73 -1.73
C THR A 126 -1.24 -2.35 -1.17
N ASP A 127 -0.52 -2.28 -0.06
CA ASP A 127 -0.17 -1.03 0.59
C ASP A 127 1.10 -1.22 1.43
N TYR A 128 1.83 -0.14 1.69
CA TYR A 128 2.91 -0.14 2.66
C TYR A 128 3.16 1.27 3.18
N GLU A 129 3.84 1.33 4.32
CA GLU A 129 4.38 2.56 4.88
C GLU A 129 5.83 2.32 5.26
N VAL A 130 6.68 3.33 5.04
CA VAL A 130 8.09 3.32 5.43
C VAL A 130 8.45 4.66 6.07
N ASN A 131 9.23 4.64 7.14
CA ASN A 131 9.74 5.84 7.79
C ASN A 131 11.22 6.11 7.41
N GLU A 132 11.78 7.18 7.95
CA GLU A 132 13.16 7.60 7.69
C GLU A 132 14.21 6.59 8.18
N SER A 133 13.93 5.80 9.22
CA SER A 133 14.84 4.76 9.70
C SER A 133 14.80 3.48 8.87
N GLY A 134 13.89 3.40 7.89
CA GLY A 134 13.67 2.20 7.07
C GLY A 134 12.74 1.18 7.69
N ARG A 135 12.12 1.48 8.82
CA ARG A 135 11.06 0.64 9.38
C ARG A 135 9.84 0.71 8.48
N MET A 136 9.26 -0.46 8.24
CA MET A 136 8.18 -0.61 7.29
C MET A 136 7.03 -1.43 7.87
N VAL A 137 5.83 -1.06 7.45
CA VAL A 137 4.62 -1.86 7.62
C VAL A 137 4.07 -2.16 6.24
N ILE A 138 3.86 -3.44 5.95
CA ILE A 138 3.46 -3.94 4.63
C ILE A 138 2.09 -4.60 4.77
N ILE A 139 1.13 -4.23 3.93
CA ILE A 139 -0.14 -4.94 3.78
C ILE A 139 -0.08 -5.84 2.57
N ALA A 140 -0.18 -7.14 2.81
CA ALA A 140 -0.26 -8.14 1.76
C ALA A 140 -1.30 -9.19 2.12
N CYS A 141 -2.13 -9.56 1.14
CA CYS A 141 -3.09 -10.67 1.30
C CYS A 141 -4.05 -10.55 2.50
N GLY A 142 -4.43 -9.32 2.89
CA GLY A 142 -5.28 -9.05 4.04
C GLY A 142 -4.60 -9.20 5.40
N GLN A 143 -3.27 -9.32 5.41
CA GLN A 143 -2.42 -9.40 6.59
C GLN A 143 -1.47 -8.20 6.64
N MET A 144 -0.96 -7.90 7.83
CA MET A 144 0.04 -6.87 8.05
C MET A 144 1.36 -7.52 8.48
N PHE A 145 2.45 -7.00 7.94
CA PHE A 145 3.80 -7.45 8.22
C PHE A 145 4.68 -6.26 8.61
N CYS A 146 5.63 -6.48 9.51
CA CYS A 146 6.59 -5.48 9.96
C CYS A 146 8.01 -5.91 9.57
N ALA A 147 8.77 -4.99 8.98
CA ALA A 147 10.15 -5.22 8.56
C ALA A 147 10.99 -3.96 8.75
N ILE A 148 12.32 -4.07 8.64
CA ILE A 148 13.23 -2.93 8.67
C ILE A 148 14.25 -3.08 7.54
N ASP A 149 14.24 -2.13 6.60
CA ASP A 149 15.29 -1.97 5.60
C ASP A 149 16.48 -1.22 6.21
N ARG A 150 17.51 -1.99 6.57
CA ARG A 150 18.75 -1.47 7.17
C ARG A 150 19.76 -0.96 6.16
N SER A 151 19.43 -0.96 4.86
CA SER A 151 20.36 -0.44 3.87
C SER A 151 20.59 1.06 4.09
N THR A 152 21.85 1.42 4.32
CA THR A 152 22.30 2.80 4.51
C THR A 152 23.15 3.29 3.35
N THR A 153 23.53 2.41 2.43
CA THR A 153 24.43 2.67 1.30
C THR A 153 23.75 2.37 -0.02
N LEU A 154 24.07 3.16 -1.05
CA LEU A 154 23.57 2.94 -2.41
C LEU A 154 23.93 1.55 -2.94
N HIS A 155 23.04 1.00 -3.78
CA HIS A 155 23.20 -0.25 -4.52
C HIS A 155 23.27 -1.52 -3.67
N HIS A 156 22.91 -1.45 -2.38
CA HIS A 156 22.80 -2.62 -1.51
C HIS A 156 21.33 -2.92 -1.20
N SER A 157 20.74 -3.90 -1.88
CA SER A 157 19.37 -4.37 -1.61
C SER A 157 19.40 -5.81 -1.13
N GLU A 158 18.85 -6.05 0.05
CA GLU A 158 18.59 -7.38 0.58
C GLU A 158 17.08 -7.62 0.60
N VAL A 159 16.69 -8.87 0.35
CA VAL A 159 15.30 -9.30 0.58
C VAL A 159 15.05 -9.24 2.08
N LEU A 160 13.99 -8.55 2.47
CA LEU A 160 13.59 -8.42 3.87
C LEU A 160 13.03 -9.74 4.39
N ASP A 161 13.03 -9.87 5.71
CA ASP A 161 12.36 -10.95 6.45
C ASP A 161 11.20 -10.35 7.28
N PRO A 162 10.01 -10.15 6.67
CA PRO A 162 8.90 -9.48 7.35
C PRO A 162 8.24 -10.40 8.38
N SER A 163 8.10 -9.88 9.59
CA SER A 163 7.37 -10.56 10.67
C SER A 163 5.87 -10.27 10.57
N GLU A 164 5.03 -11.31 10.67
CA GLU A 164 3.58 -11.15 10.62
C GLU A 164 3.05 -10.54 11.92
N ALA A 165 2.28 -9.46 11.79
CA ALA A 165 1.59 -8.83 12.91
C ALA A 165 0.38 -9.65 13.34
N GLN A 166 0.21 -9.87 14.64
CA GLN A 166 -0.95 -10.58 15.21
C GLN A 166 -2.21 -9.69 15.28
N VAL A 167 -2.60 -9.12 14.14
CA VAL A 167 -3.80 -8.30 13.98
C VAL A 167 -4.69 -8.90 12.90
N VAL A 168 -5.98 -9.01 13.19
CA VAL A 168 -6.97 -9.59 12.26
C VAL A 168 -7.46 -8.52 11.29
N HIS A 169 -7.35 -8.77 9.99
CA HIS A 169 -7.82 -7.85 8.93
C HIS A 169 -7.46 -6.37 9.15
N PRO A 170 -6.16 -6.06 9.35
CA PRO A 170 -5.71 -4.69 9.56
C PRO A 170 -5.92 -3.86 8.30
N LEU A 171 -6.41 -2.64 8.48
CA LEU A 171 -6.62 -1.65 7.44
C LEU A 171 -5.84 -0.38 7.75
N GLN A 172 -5.26 0.22 6.71
CA GLN A 172 -4.63 1.55 6.75
C GLN A 172 -3.66 1.71 7.93
N PRO A 173 -2.63 0.85 8.06
CA PRO A 173 -1.65 1.02 9.11
C PRO A 173 -0.90 2.36 8.97
N LYS A 174 -0.47 2.91 10.09
CA LYS A 174 0.31 4.15 10.21
C LYS A 174 1.39 3.97 11.27
N ILE A 175 2.63 4.29 10.92
CA ILE A 175 3.77 4.30 11.83
C ILE A 175 3.69 5.60 12.64
N CYS A 176 3.87 5.52 13.97
CA CYS A 176 3.89 6.70 14.81
C CYS A 176 5.16 7.52 14.53
N PRO A 177 5.04 8.84 14.26
CA PRO A 177 6.19 9.67 13.89
C PRO A 177 7.14 9.96 15.07
N ILE A 178 6.67 9.82 16.31
CA ILE A 178 7.46 10.08 17.52
C ILE A 178 8.13 8.81 18.04
N ASN A 179 7.46 7.66 17.88
CA ASN A 179 7.97 6.37 18.30
C ASN A 179 7.69 5.35 17.21
N GLU A 180 8.70 5.09 16.40
CA GLU A 180 8.61 4.20 15.24
C GLU A 180 8.23 2.75 15.56
N ASP A 181 8.43 2.30 16.81
CA ASP A 181 7.99 0.96 17.20
C ASP A 181 6.46 0.87 17.30
N LEU A 182 5.76 1.99 17.45
CA LEU A 182 4.31 2.02 17.55
C LEU A 182 3.65 2.13 16.16
N VAL A 183 2.72 1.23 15.91
CA VAL A 183 1.90 1.21 14.70
C VAL A 183 0.43 1.26 15.10
N ALA A 184 -0.33 2.13 14.46
CA ALA A 184 -1.78 2.20 14.59
C ALA A 184 -2.43 1.66 13.32
N CYS A 185 -3.54 0.94 13.45
CA CYS A 185 -4.35 0.48 12.31
C CYS A 185 -5.82 0.36 12.71
N VAL A 186 -6.70 0.21 11.72
CA VAL A 186 -8.11 -0.15 11.97
C VAL A 186 -8.27 -1.65 11.81
N SER A 187 -8.86 -2.31 12.80
CA SER A 187 -9.19 -3.74 12.76
C SER A 187 -10.56 -3.95 13.39
N ASN A 188 -11.46 -4.65 12.69
CA ASN A 188 -12.81 -4.95 13.15
C ASN A 188 -13.60 -3.74 13.68
N GLY A 189 -13.44 -2.58 13.03
CA GLY A 189 -14.11 -1.33 13.42
C GLY A 189 -13.52 -0.65 14.66
N GLN A 190 -12.39 -1.12 15.17
CA GLN A 190 -11.66 -0.54 16.28
C GLN A 190 -10.32 0.02 15.83
N LEU A 191 -9.88 1.09 16.48
CA LEU A 191 -8.49 1.53 16.41
C LEU A 191 -7.64 0.58 17.27
N VAL A 192 -6.66 -0.07 16.66
CA VAL A 192 -5.69 -0.95 17.31
C VAL A 192 -4.33 -0.30 17.23
N VAL A 193 -3.61 -0.28 18.35
CA VAL A 193 -2.22 0.14 18.41
C VAL A 193 -1.38 -1.01 18.92
N GLY A 194 -0.21 -1.21 18.33
CA GLY A 194 0.73 -2.19 18.82
C GLY A 194 2.17 -1.77 18.63
N ASN A 195 3.04 -2.51 19.29
CA ASN A 195 4.47 -2.37 19.14
C ASN A 195 4.95 -3.43 18.12
N ALA A 196 5.49 -2.96 17.01
CA ALA A 196 5.94 -3.78 15.89
C ALA A 196 7.14 -4.68 16.26
N GLN A 197 7.98 -4.27 17.22
CA GLN A 197 9.12 -5.06 17.66
C GLN A 197 8.71 -6.21 18.59
N THR A 198 7.80 -5.95 19.53
CA THR A 198 7.33 -6.97 20.49
C THR A 198 6.13 -7.76 19.98
N ASN A 199 5.55 -7.37 18.84
CA ASN A 199 4.35 -7.94 18.23
C ASN A 199 3.13 -7.96 19.19
N THR A 200 3.04 -6.94 20.05
CA THR A 200 1.96 -6.80 21.04
C THR A 200 0.96 -5.76 20.58
N TRP A 201 -0.32 -6.14 20.42
CA TRP A 201 -1.37 -5.31 19.84
C TRP A 201 -2.55 -5.17 20.80
N VAL A 202 -3.04 -3.95 20.98
CA VAL A 202 -4.16 -3.63 21.87
C VAL A 202 -5.17 -2.73 21.19
N PRO A 203 -6.48 -3.02 21.32
CA PRO A 203 -7.52 -2.09 20.88
C PRO A 203 -7.53 -0.86 21.80
N LEU A 204 -7.50 0.33 21.21
CA LEU A 204 -7.63 1.60 21.93
C LEU A 204 -9.09 2.05 22.05
N THR A 205 -9.93 1.68 21.09
CA THR A 205 -11.35 2.02 21.10
C THR A 205 -12.18 0.77 21.37
N ASN A 206 -13.03 0.81 22.39
CA ASN A 206 -13.94 -0.28 22.70
C ASN A 206 -15.37 0.12 22.30
N PHE A 207 -15.66 0.08 21.01
CA PHE A 207 -17.03 0.20 20.54
C PHE A 207 -17.74 -1.15 20.72
N PRO A 208 -18.93 -1.17 21.35
CA PRO A 208 -19.66 -2.41 21.56
C PRO A 208 -19.96 -3.06 20.21
N THR A 209 -19.41 -4.26 20.00
CA THR A 209 -19.56 -5.05 18.77
C THR A 209 -20.89 -5.82 18.74
N ASP A 210 -21.87 -5.41 19.57
CA ASP A 210 -23.15 -6.08 19.68
C ASP A 210 -23.82 -6.11 18.30
N GLY A 211 -24.13 -7.31 17.82
CA GLY A 211 -24.70 -7.62 16.50
C GLY A 211 -26.03 -6.95 16.15
N LYS A 212 -26.46 -5.95 16.92
CA LYS A 212 -27.59 -5.05 16.64
C LYS A 212 -27.20 -3.82 15.81
N PHE A 213 -25.91 -3.44 15.76
CA PHE A 213 -25.45 -2.33 14.92
C PHE A 213 -25.30 -2.68 13.43
N LEU A 214 -25.40 -3.97 13.06
CA LEU A 214 -25.46 -4.41 11.67
C LEU A 214 -26.79 -4.05 10.97
N ARG A 215 -27.73 -3.41 11.66
CA ARG A 215 -28.79 -2.63 11.00
C ARG A 215 -28.25 -1.23 10.71
N LEU A 216 -27.78 -1.04 9.48
CA LEU A 216 -27.19 0.19 8.90
C LEU A 216 -28.01 1.50 9.02
N ASN A 217 -29.04 1.59 9.87
CA ASN A 217 -29.97 2.71 9.90
C ASN A 217 -29.96 3.55 11.19
N SER A 218 -28.99 3.43 12.11
CA SER A 218 -29.07 4.28 13.32
C SER A 218 -27.81 4.91 13.88
N ASN A 219 -26.58 4.69 13.38
CA ASN A 219 -25.42 5.25 14.07
C ASN A 219 -24.30 5.74 13.15
N LEU A 220 -24.38 7.04 12.84
CA LEU A 220 -23.30 7.88 12.31
C LEU A 220 -22.27 8.15 13.41
N TYR A 221 -21.37 7.22 13.72
CA TYR A 221 -20.24 7.50 14.62
C TYR A 221 -18.97 6.73 14.21
N ASN A 222 -18.53 6.92 12.96
CA ASN A 222 -17.16 6.60 12.55
C ASN A 222 -16.37 7.92 12.46
N ARG A 223 -15.82 8.39 13.59
CA ARG A 223 -15.02 9.63 13.63
C ARG A 223 -13.56 9.47 13.12
N GLY A 224 -13.24 8.38 12.44
CA GLY A 224 -11.90 8.10 11.90
C GLY A 224 -11.74 8.28 10.39
N LEU A 225 -12.82 8.51 9.63
CA LEU A 225 -12.78 8.61 8.17
C LEU A 225 -13.31 9.99 7.76
N GLU A 226 -12.37 10.90 7.49
CA GLU A 226 -12.53 12.19 6.78
C GLU A 226 -13.72 13.08 7.17
N SER A 227 -13.53 13.92 8.20
CA SER A 227 -13.92 15.36 8.25
C SER A 227 -13.98 15.83 9.71
N LEU A 228 -13.12 16.78 10.08
CA LEU A 228 -13.29 17.57 11.31
C LEU A 228 -14.17 18.79 10.98
N PRO A 229 -15.34 18.98 11.59
CA PRO A 229 -15.93 20.30 11.67
C PRO A 229 -15.25 21.05 12.83
N LEU A 230 -14.65 22.20 12.52
CA LEU A 230 -14.23 23.20 13.50
C LEU A 230 -15.45 23.58 14.36
N ALA A 231 -15.47 23.14 15.61
CA ALA A 231 -16.40 23.63 16.62
C ALA A 231 -15.71 24.71 17.47
N PRO A 232 -16.39 25.82 17.81
CA PRO A 232 -15.76 26.97 18.43
C PRO A 232 -15.46 26.70 19.92
N LEU A 233 -14.26 27.08 20.33
CA LEU A 233 -13.83 27.10 21.73
C LEU A 233 -14.80 27.94 22.57
N ARG A 234 -15.48 27.31 23.53
CA ARG A 234 -16.11 28.01 24.65
C ARG A 234 -15.53 27.47 25.96
N ASN A 235 -14.76 28.35 26.60
CA ASN A 235 -14.55 28.55 28.04
C ASN A 235 -14.29 27.31 28.91
N LEU A 236 -13.01 27.05 29.15
CA LEU A 236 -12.52 26.42 30.38
C LEU A 236 -12.14 27.51 31.39
N PRO A 237 -12.37 27.32 32.70
CA PRO A 237 -12.06 28.31 33.74
C PRO A 237 -10.56 28.40 33.99
N ALA A 238 -10.09 29.62 34.28
CA ALA A 238 -8.70 29.93 34.59
C ALA A 238 -8.23 29.21 35.86
N CYS A 239 -7.15 28.45 35.76
CA CYS A 239 -6.37 28.02 36.91
C CYS A 239 -5.45 29.16 37.35
N ASP A 240 -5.70 29.63 38.57
CA ASP A 240 -5.00 30.69 39.28
C ASP A 240 -3.61 30.18 39.71
N LEU A 241 -2.55 30.70 39.09
CA LEU A 241 -1.16 30.49 39.52
C LEU A 241 -0.84 31.55 40.58
N ARG A 242 -0.88 31.17 41.86
CA ARG A 242 -0.29 31.99 42.92
C ARG A 242 1.18 31.62 43.09
N GLU A 243 2.01 32.63 42.84
CA GLU A 243 3.38 32.75 43.29
C GLU A 243 3.48 32.58 44.81
N THR A 244 4.45 31.80 45.27
CA THR A 244 5.11 32.06 46.55
C THR A 244 6.60 31.79 46.39
N SER A 245 7.34 32.89 46.36
CA SER A 245 8.75 33.00 46.68
C SER A 245 8.94 32.90 48.20
N CYS A 246 9.90 32.05 48.61
CA CYS A 246 10.81 32.19 49.74
C CYS A 246 11.87 31.10 49.61
#